data_AF-A0AAV1KGZ2-F1
#
_entry.id   AF-A0AAV1KGZ2-F1
#
_cell.length_a   1.000
_cell.length_b   1.000
_cell.length_c   1.000
_cell.angle_alpha   90.00
_cell.angle_beta   90.00
_cell.angle_gamma   90.00
#
_symmetry.space_group_name_H-M   'P 1'
#
loop_
_entity.id
_entity.type
_entity.pdbx_description
1 polymer ?
#
loop_
_entity_poly.entity_id
_entity_poly.type
_entity_poly.pdbx_seq_one_letter_code
_entity_poly.pdbx_strand_id
1 'polypeptide(L)'
;MATKAVHLELVSDLTSSAFLAALRRMAARRGAPRHIYCDNGTNFVGASRVLEQNIKELKENISDPEFLTELTTYRSKQMEAVDI
;
A
#
# COMPACT_ATOMS: atom_id res chain seq x y z
N MET A 1 -3.98 3.33 26.32
CA MET A 1 -4.68 4.57 25.94
C MET A 1 -5.11 4.45 24.49
N ALA A 2 -6.40 4.62 24.18
CA ALA A 2 -6.90 4.68 22.82
C ALA A 2 -7.19 6.14 22.47
N THR A 3 -6.47 6.72 21.53
CA THR A 3 -6.69 8.09 21.05
C THR A 3 -7.70 8.03 19.89
N LYS A 4 -8.78 8.80 19.97
CA LYS A 4 -9.67 9.00 18.81
C LYS A 4 -9.07 10.11 17.94
N ALA A 5 -8.64 9.75 16.74
CA ALA A 5 -8.14 10.70 15.74
C ALA A 5 -9.03 10.63 14.49
N VAL A 6 -9.34 11.79 13.91
CA VAL A 6 -10.10 11.90 12.66
C VAL A 6 -9.15 12.37 11.56
N HIS A 7 -9.15 11.66 10.44
CA HIS A 7 -8.41 12.04 9.22
C HIS A 7 -9.42 12.38 8.13
N LEU A 8 -9.51 13.64 7.75
CA LEU A 8 -10.33 14.11 6.63
C LEU A 8 -9.42 14.43 5.45
N GLU A 9 -9.84 14.03 4.26
CA GLU A 9 -9.05 14.24 3.05
C GLU A 9 -9.97 14.42 1.83
N LEU A 10 -9.62 15.41 1.00
CA LEU A 10 -10.29 15.63 -0.27
C LEU A 10 -9.76 14.65 -1.32
N VAL A 11 -10.67 14.01 -2.03
CA VAL A 11 -10.38 13.09 -3.14
C VAL A 11 -11.07 13.57 -4.41
N SER A 12 -10.54 13.16 -5.58
CA SER A 12 -11.07 13.55 -6.89
C SER A 12 -12.47 12.98 -7.16
N ASP A 13 -12.74 11.78 -6.66
CA ASP A 13 -13.96 11.02 -6.89
C ASP A 13 -14.12 9.91 -5.84
N LEU A 14 -15.21 9.15 -5.95
CA LEU A 14 -15.55 8.00 -5.12
C LEU A 14 -15.11 6.67 -5.74
N THR A 15 -14.00 6.63 -6.49
CA THR A 15 -13.48 5.37 -7.05
C THR A 15 -12.55 4.65 -6.08
N SER A 16 -12.31 3.35 -6.34
CA SER A 16 -11.35 2.53 -5.58
C SER A 16 -9.92 3.06 -5.69
N SER A 17 -9.51 3.58 -6.85
CA SER A 17 -8.16 4.13 -7.05
C SER A 17 -7.96 5.41 -6.26
N ALA A 18 -8.95 6.33 -6.25
CA ALA A 18 -8.92 7.52 -5.42
C ALA A 18 -8.85 7.18 -3.93
N PHE A 19 -9.63 6.18 -3.48
CA PHE A 19 -9.56 5.69 -2.10
C PHE A 19 -8.19 5.10 -1.75
N LEU A 20 -7.60 4.23 -2.59
CA LEU A 20 -6.28 3.65 -2.34
C LEU A 20 -5.18 4.72 -2.26
N ALA A 21 -5.26 5.75 -3.12
CA ALA A 21 -4.35 6.88 -3.06
C ALA A 21 -4.47 7.66 -1.75
N ALA A 22 -5.70 7.90 -1.27
CA ALA A 22 -5.94 8.52 0.04
C ALA A 22 -5.46 7.64 1.20
N LEU A 23 -5.72 6.33 1.15
CA LEU A 23 -5.27 5.37 2.15
C LEU A 23 -3.75 5.36 2.25
N ARG A 24 -3.04 5.37 1.12
CA ARG A 24 -1.57 5.44 1.08
C ARG A 24 -1.05 6.73 1.73
N ARG A 25 -1.68 7.88 1.45
CA ARG A 25 -1.30 9.17 2.06
C ARG A 25 -1.62 9.22 3.56
N MET A 26 -2.75 8.66 3.98
CA MET A 26 -3.11 8.51 5.39
C MET A 26 -2.09 7.62 6.11
N ALA A 27 -1.73 6.46 5.54
CA ALA A 27 -0.74 5.55 6.11
C ALA A 27 0.67 6.16 6.20
N ALA A 28 1.09 6.93 5.20
CA ALA A 28 2.37 7.64 5.23
C ALA A 28 2.45 8.67 6.37
N ARG A 29 1.32 9.29 6.76
CA ARG A 29 1.26 10.30 7.82
C ARG A 29 0.95 9.73 9.21
N ARG A 30 0.18 8.64 9.29
CA ARG A 30 -0.38 8.11 10.56
C ARG A 30 0.06 6.68 10.87
N GLY A 31 0.83 6.06 9.98
CA GLY A 31 1.14 4.63 10.03
C GLY A 31 0.06 3.79 9.36
N ALA A 32 0.44 2.61 8.89
CA ALA A 32 -0.50 1.68 8.26
C ALA A 32 -1.51 1.15 9.30
N PRO A 33 -2.82 1.22 9.02
CA PRO A 33 -3.81 0.67 9.92
C PRO A 33 -3.73 -0.86 9.94
N ARG A 34 -3.90 -1.46 11.13
CA ARG A 34 -3.98 -2.92 11.28
C ARG A 34 -5.33 -3.48 10.83
N HIS A 35 -6.40 -2.72 11.06
CA HIS A 35 -7.77 -3.07 10.70
C HIS A 35 -8.46 -1.85 10.10
N ILE A 36 -9.24 -2.06 9.04
CA ILE A 36 -10.08 -1.05 8.41
C ILE A 36 -11.50 -1.59 8.39
N TYR A 37 -12.45 -0.79 8.87
CA TYR A 37 -13.88 -1.11 8.85
C TYR A 37 -14.59 -0.08 7.95
N CYS A 38 -15.45 -0.55 7.05
CA CYS A 38 -16.18 0.27 6.08
C CYS A 38 -17.61 -0.25 5.90
N ASP A 39 -18.45 0.53 5.24
CA ASP A 39 -19.88 0.28 5.00
C ASP A 39 -20.15 -0.59 3.76
N ASN A 40 -19.12 -1.25 3.20
CA ASN A 40 -19.16 -1.98 1.93
C ASN A 40 -19.50 -1.13 0.69
N GLY A 41 -19.21 0.19 0.72
CA GLY A 41 -19.17 0.99 -0.50
C GLY A 41 -18.33 0.35 -1.61
N THR A 42 -18.75 0.53 -2.86
CA THR A 42 -18.14 -0.15 -4.03
C THR A 42 -16.66 0.19 -4.22
N ASN A 43 -16.26 1.40 -3.84
CA ASN A 43 -14.86 1.84 -3.78
C ASN A 43 -14.03 1.04 -2.77
N PHE A 44 -14.58 0.74 -1.59
CA PHE A 44 -13.89 -0.04 -0.57
C PHE A 44 -13.80 -1.52 -0.98
N VAL A 45 -14.89 -2.08 -1.51
CA VAL A 45 -14.90 -3.47 -2.01
C VAL A 45 -13.92 -3.64 -3.17
N GLY A 46 -13.92 -2.70 -4.12
CA GLY A 46 -12.96 -2.72 -5.23
C GLY A 46 -11.51 -2.56 -4.75
N ALA A 47 -11.26 -1.68 -3.78
CA ALA A 47 -9.94 -1.53 -3.18
C ALA A 47 -9.47 -2.79 -2.45
N SER A 48 -10.36 -3.49 -1.72
CA SER A 48 -10.04 -4.78 -1.08
C SER A 48 -9.54 -5.79 -2.09
N ARG A 49 -10.25 -5.94 -3.22
CA ARG A 49 -9.87 -6.86 -4.30
C ARG A 49 -8.49 -6.54 -4.88
N VAL A 50 -8.22 -5.25 -5.11
CA VAL A 50 -6.90 -4.80 -5.60
C VAL A 50 -5.80 -5.14 -4.59
N LEU A 51 -6.02 -4.88 -3.30
CA LEU A 51 -5.05 -5.20 -2.26
C LEU A 51 -4.81 -6.70 -2.11
N GLU A 52 -5.87 -7.51 -2.15
CA GLU A 52 -5.77 -8.97 -2.11
C GLU A 52 -4.95 -9.53 -3.28
N GLN A 53 -5.21 -9.02 -4.50
CA GLN A 53 -4.45 -9.40 -5.69
C GLN A 53 -2.98 -9.02 -5.57
N ASN A 54 -2.69 -7.77 -5.16
CA ASN A 54 -1.31 -7.31 -4.97
C ASN A 54 -0.58 -8.15 -3.90
N ILE A 55 -1.25 -8.51 -2.81
CA ILE A 55 -0.66 -9.35 -1.75
C ILE A 55 -0.38 -10.76 -2.28
N LYS A 56 -1.27 -11.31 -3.11
CA LYS A 56 -1.06 -12.62 -3.74
C LYS A 56 0.17 -12.59 -4.65
N GLU A 57 0.26 -11.61 -5.54
CA GLU A 57 1.41 -11.43 -6.44
C GLU A 57 2.72 -11.25 -5.66
N LEU A 58 2.70 -10.42 -4.61
CA LEU A 58 3.88 -10.25 -3.75
C LEU A 58 4.31 -11.56 -3.08
N LYS A 59 3.38 -12.39 -2.63
CA LYS A 59 3.71 -13.69 -2.04
C LYS A 59 4.30 -14.65 -3.06
N GLU A 60 3.76 -14.68 -4.27
CA GLU A 60 4.29 -15.49 -5.38
C GLU A 60 5.71 -15.04 -5.72
N ASN A 61 5.92 -13.73 -5.91
CA ASN A 61 7.24 -13.17 -6.23
C ASN A 61 8.26 -13.39 -5.11
N ILE A 62 7.90 -13.18 -3.84
CA ILE A 62 8.83 -13.39 -2.71
C ILE A 62 9.17 -14.88 -2.52
N SER A 63 8.32 -15.78 -3.01
CA SER A 63 8.61 -17.22 -2.99
C SER A 63 9.61 -17.63 -4.07
N ASP A 64 9.85 -16.78 -5.07
CA ASP A 64 10.83 -16.98 -6.13
C ASP A 64 12.23 -16.47 -5.70
N PRO A 65 13.24 -17.36 -5.57
CA PRO A 65 14.60 -16.97 -5.22
C PRO A 65 15.27 -16.06 -6.25
N GLU A 66 14.91 -16.17 -7.53
CA GLU A 66 15.47 -15.30 -8.58
C GLU A 66 15.01 -13.86 -8.38
N PHE A 67 13.74 -13.65 -8.06
CA PHE A 67 13.18 -12.34 -7.74
C PHE A 67 13.89 -11.68 -6.55
N LEU A 68 14.22 -12.43 -5.49
CA LEU A 68 14.98 -11.90 -4.35
C LEU A 68 16.41 -11.52 -4.72
N THR A 69 17.03 -12.27 -5.63
CA THR A 69 18.38 -11.98 -6.14
C THR A 69 18.36 -10.71 -7.00
N GLU A 70 17.33 -10.55 -7.83
CA GLU A 70 17.12 -9.32 -8.61
C GLU A 70 16.92 -8.11 -7.69
N LEU A 71 16.07 -8.23 -6.65
CA LEU A 71 15.82 -7.15 -5.70
C LEU A 71 17.07 -6.71 -4.94
N THR A 72 17.92 -7.65 -4.52
CA THR A 72 19.17 -7.32 -3.82
C THR A 72 20.16 -6.61 -4.75
N THR A 73 20.26 -7.06 -6.01
CA THR A 73 21.08 -6.44 -7.04
C THR A 73 20.59 -5.03 -7.40
N TYR A 74 19.27 -4.83 -7.52
CA TYR A 74 18.69 -3.51 -7.75
C TYR A 74 19.00 -2.57 -6.59
N ARG A 75 18.85 -3.04 -5.34
CA ARG A 75 19.15 -2.25 -4.14
C ARG A 75 20.62 -1.83 -4.07
N SER A 76 21.58 -2.72 -4.37
CA SER A 76 23.00 -2.37 -4.35
C SER A 76 23.33 -1.30 -5.40
N LYS A 77 22.80 -1.44 -6.62
CA LYS A 77 22.99 -0.46 -7.70
C LYS A 77 22.39 0.92 -7.38
N GLN A 78 21.28 0.97 -6.66
CA GLN A 78 20.69 2.24 -6.21
C GLN A 78 21.50 2.89 -5.09
N MET A 79 22.12 2.11 -4.20
CA MET A 79 23.00 2.66 -3.15
C MET A 79 24.29 3.25 -3.75
N GLU A 80 24.89 2.59 -4.74
CA GLU A 80 26.05 3.13 -5.47
C GLU A 80 25.75 4.46 -6.17
N ALA A 81 24.49 4.70 -6.56
CA ALA A 81 24.06 5.93 -7.22
C ALA A 81 23.80 7.11 -6.25
N VAL A 82 23.80 6.86 -4.93
CA VAL A 82 23.54 7.89 -3.90
C VAL A 82 24.84 8.39 -3.25
N ASP A 83 25.97 7.70 -3.45
CA ASP A 83 27.29 8.06 -2.92
C ASP A 83 28.09 9.05 -3.81
N ILE A 84 27.42 9.89 -4.61
CA ILE A 84 28.03 10.99 -5.41
C ILE A 84 27.39 12.34 -5.05
#